data_AF-A0A1V1P6H9-F1
#
_entry.id   AF-A0A1V1P6H9-F1
#
_cell.length_a   1.000
_cell.length_b   1.000
_cell.length_c   1.000
_cell.angle_alpha   90.00
_cell.angle_beta   90.00
_cell.angle_gamma   90.00
#
_symmetry.space_group_name_H-M   'P 1'
#
loop_
_entity.id
_entity.type
_entity.pdbx_description
1 polymer ?
#
loop_
_entity_poly.entity_id
_entity_poly.type
_entity_poly.pdbx_seq_one_letter_code
_entity_poly.pdbx_strand_id
1 'polypeptide(L)'
;MPNYPKVWIDGIQLYGADSSGAATATYVSSSSIKVKATYAYWTSDRTRDLAVRYNSGTYDKITESNAITVNPIIPSISSLSPSTIVEGSTSQWIYIYGSNFTNNKSGYPTVWIDGIKLSGSDSTGAAPATYVSSTQIKVKAALVYWNSDTTRDLAVRYNH
;
A
#
# COMPACT_ATOMS: atom_id res chain seq x y z
N MET A 1 -37.29 -2.02 11.62
CA MET A 1 -35.95 -2.63 11.80
C MET A 1 -35.16 -1.73 12.75
N PRO A 2 -34.35 -2.25 13.68
CA PRO A 2 -33.56 -1.38 14.54
C PRO A 2 -32.57 -0.57 13.68
N ASN A 3 -32.62 0.76 13.78
CA ASN A 3 -31.67 1.63 13.10
C ASN A 3 -30.39 1.67 13.94
N TYR A 4 -29.43 0.83 13.57
CA TYR A 4 -28.10 0.88 14.14
C TYR A 4 -27.30 2.01 13.50
N PRO A 5 -26.49 2.75 14.29
CA PRO A 5 -25.64 3.79 13.73
C PRO A 5 -24.69 3.17 12.70
N LYS A 6 -24.57 3.84 11.56
CA LYS A 6 -23.58 3.54 10.54
C LYS A 6 -22.40 4.49 10.68
N VAL A 7 -21.21 3.99 10.43
CA VAL A 7 -19.96 4.76 10.47
C VAL A 7 -19.32 4.71 9.10
N TRP A 8 -18.79 5.85 8.68
CA TRP A 8 -17.90 6.00 7.54
C TRP A 8 -16.60 6.58 8.04
N ILE A 9 -15.51 6.09 7.49
CA ILE A 9 -14.20 6.70 7.67
C ILE A 9 -13.64 6.83 6.28
N ASP A 10 -13.39 8.06 5.84
CA ASP A 10 -12.82 8.28 4.51
C ASP A 10 -11.50 7.49 4.39
N GLY A 11 -11.19 6.99 3.21
CA GLY A 11 -9.98 6.22 2.95
C GLY A 11 -9.71 5.02 3.87
N ILE A 12 -10.69 4.53 4.65
CA ILE A 12 -10.57 3.33 5.50
C ILE A 12 -11.74 2.40 5.23
N GLN A 13 -11.42 1.19 4.77
CA GLN A 13 -12.40 0.13 4.59
C GLN A 13 -12.76 -0.49 5.95
N LEU A 14 -14.02 -0.36 6.35
CA LEU A 14 -14.56 -0.99 7.55
C LEU A 14 -15.04 -2.42 7.30
N TYR A 15 -14.94 -3.26 8.33
CA TYR A 15 -15.38 -4.65 8.27
C TYR A 15 -16.91 -4.70 8.21
N GLY A 16 -17.44 -5.43 7.24
CA GLY A 16 -18.88 -5.51 7.00
C GLY A 16 -19.48 -4.23 6.42
N ALA A 17 -18.66 -3.37 5.79
CA ALA A 17 -19.13 -2.19 5.11
C ALA A 17 -20.04 -2.56 3.91
N ASP A 18 -21.11 -1.77 3.71
CA ASP A 18 -21.95 -1.85 2.52
C ASP A 18 -21.28 -1.18 1.29
N SER A 19 -21.98 -1.16 0.15
CA SER A 19 -21.47 -0.57 -1.09
C SER A 19 -21.17 0.93 -1.02
N SER A 20 -21.63 1.62 0.02
CA SER A 20 -21.30 3.02 0.29
C SER A 20 -20.08 3.21 1.20
N GLY A 21 -19.44 2.12 1.64
CA GLY A 21 -18.35 2.14 2.61
C GLY A 21 -18.79 2.28 4.06
N ALA A 22 -20.10 2.26 4.34
CA ALA A 22 -20.66 2.38 5.69
C ALA A 22 -20.64 1.04 6.42
N ALA A 23 -20.12 0.98 7.64
CA ALA A 23 -20.29 -0.20 8.50
C ALA A 23 -21.23 0.08 9.67
N THR A 24 -22.04 -0.92 10.02
CA THR A 24 -22.86 -0.88 11.24
C THR A 24 -21.97 -0.88 12.47
N ALA A 25 -22.18 0.09 13.36
CA ALA A 25 -21.46 0.16 14.64
C ALA A 25 -22.05 -0.80 15.67
N THR A 26 -21.18 -1.40 16.47
CA THR A 26 -21.57 -2.11 17.69
C THR A 26 -21.71 -1.12 18.83
N TYR A 27 -22.86 -1.11 19.50
CA TYR A 27 -23.05 -0.30 20.70
C TYR A 27 -22.20 -0.86 21.85
N VAL A 28 -21.51 0.03 22.58
CA VAL A 28 -20.72 -0.33 23.77
C VAL A 28 -21.27 0.37 25.01
N SER A 29 -21.54 1.67 24.92
CA SER A 29 -22.14 2.48 25.98
C SER A 29 -22.79 3.74 25.40
N SER A 30 -23.44 4.55 26.24
CA SER A 30 -24.07 5.81 25.82
C SER A 30 -23.09 6.83 25.25
N SER A 31 -21.79 6.65 25.50
CA SER A 31 -20.72 7.54 25.02
C SER A 31 -19.73 6.83 24.09
N SER A 32 -20.00 5.57 23.70
CA SER A 32 -19.05 4.80 22.90
C SER A 32 -19.71 3.78 21.99
N ILE A 33 -19.29 3.80 20.73
CA ILE A 33 -19.59 2.78 19.72
C ILE A 33 -18.28 2.17 19.22
N LYS A 34 -18.35 1.00 18.59
CA LYS A 34 -17.19 0.31 18.02
C LYS A 34 -17.45 -0.12 16.58
N VAL A 35 -16.48 0.15 15.72
CA VAL A 35 -16.36 -0.43 14.38
C VAL A 35 -14.98 -1.03 14.20
N LYS A 36 -14.85 -2.00 13.30
CA LYS A 36 -13.56 -2.65 13.00
C LYS A 36 -13.08 -2.17 11.64
N ALA A 37 -11.85 -1.68 11.55
CA ALA A 37 -11.19 -1.42 10.28
C ALA A 37 -10.60 -2.72 9.71
N THR A 38 -10.65 -2.86 8.39
CA THR A 38 -10.06 -3.97 7.63
C THR A 38 -8.85 -3.52 6.84
N TYR A 39 -8.93 -2.33 6.26
CA TYR A 39 -7.84 -1.76 5.46
C TYR A 39 -7.83 -0.24 5.56
N ALA A 40 -6.66 0.37 5.60
CA ALA A 40 -6.49 1.82 5.47
C ALA A 40 -5.77 2.10 4.15
N TYR A 41 -6.41 2.86 3.27
CA TYR A 41 -5.84 3.22 1.98
C TYR A 41 -4.79 4.31 2.15
N TRP A 42 -3.67 4.17 1.43
CA TRP A 42 -2.64 5.18 1.35
C TRP A 42 -3.07 6.27 0.36
N THR A 43 -3.46 7.43 0.89
CA THR A 43 -3.47 8.68 0.14
C THR A 43 -2.38 9.58 0.74
N SER A 44 -1.96 10.60 -0.01
CA SER A 44 -1.02 11.64 0.45
C SER A 44 -1.48 12.36 1.73
N ASP A 45 -2.75 12.23 2.07
CA ASP A 45 -3.33 12.65 3.34
C ASP A 45 -2.96 11.66 4.46
N ARG A 46 -2.49 12.17 5.59
CA ARG A 46 -2.15 11.39 6.79
C ARG A 46 -3.31 11.29 7.78
N THR A 47 -4.43 11.95 7.52
CA THR A 47 -5.60 12.01 8.39
C THR A 47 -6.87 11.59 7.64
N ARG A 48 -7.90 11.11 8.34
CA ARG A 48 -9.18 10.70 7.73
C ARG A 48 -10.35 11.31 8.48
N ASP A 49 -11.34 11.72 7.71
CA ASP A 49 -12.61 12.22 8.21
C ASP A 49 -13.47 11.04 8.69
N LEU A 50 -14.16 11.26 9.81
CA LEU A 50 -15.08 10.30 10.42
C LEU A 50 -16.50 10.87 10.29
N ALA A 51 -17.43 10.05 9.85
CA ALA A 51 -18.85 10.35 9.91
C ALA A 51 -19.60 9.23 10.63
N VAL A 52 -20.53 9.61 11.50
CA VAL A 52 -21.49 8.70 12.12
C VAL A 52 -22.88 9.16 11.76
N ARG A 53 -23.76 8.22 11.40
CA ARG A 53 -25.15 8.50 11.08
C ARG A 53 -26.08 7.51 11.73
N TYR A 54 -27.12 8.00 12.39
CA TYR A 54 -28.13 7.16 13.02
C TYR A 54 -29.25 6.74 12.05
N ASN A 55 -29.78 7.66 11.24
CA ASN A 55 -30.75 7.38 10.17
C ASN A 55 -30.43 8.17 8.89
N SER A 56 -31.15 7.95 7.79
CA SER A 56 -30.90 8.59 6.48
C SER A 56 -31.21 10.10 6.39
N GLY A 57 -31.42 10.79 7.51
CA GLY A 57 -31.69 12.23 7.58
C GLY A 57 -30.45 13.13 7.59
N THR A 58 -30.66 14.43 7.33
CA THR A 58 -29.61 15.46 7.35
C THR A 58 -29.10 15.73 8.77
N TYR A 59 -30.00 15.73 9.77
CA TYR A 59 -29.67 16.05 11.17
C TYR A 59 -29.19 14.84 12.00
N ASP A 60 -29.26 13.64 11.42
CA ASP A 60 -28.83 12.40 12.10
C ASP A 60 -27.36 12.06 11.82
N LYS A 61 -26.60 13.00 11.23
CA LYS A 61 -25.20 12.84 10.83
C LYS A 61 -24.30 13.76 11.66
N ILE A 62 -23.25 13.19 12.24
CA ILE A 62 -22.15 13.92 12.89
C ILE A 62 -20.89 13.66 12.08
N THR A 63 -20.06 14.68 11.89
CA THR A 63 -18.77 14.58 11.19
C THR A 63 -17.66 15.19 12.02
N GLU A 64 -16.52 14.53 12.02
CA GLU A 64 -15.26 15.05 12.56
C GLU A 64 -14.22 15.00 11.44
N SER A 65 -13.59 16.13 11.14
CA SER A 65 -12.55 16.20 10.12
C SER A 65 -11.18 15.90 10.73
N ASN A 66 -10.32 15.25 9.95
CA ASN A 66 -8.99 14.81 10.39
C ASN A 66 -8.98 13.97 11.68
N ALA A 67 -10.07 13.23 11.94
CA ALA A 67 -10.30 12.49 13.18
C ALA A 67 -9.28 11.36 13.45
N ILE A 68 -8.75 10.75 12.38
CA ILE A 68 -7.87 9.56 12.48
C ILE A 68 -6.59 9.79 11.73
N THR A 69 -5.44 9.70 12.40
CA THR A 69 -4.13 9.69 11.74
C THR A 69 -3.76 8.29 11.25
N VAL A 70 -3.48 8.15 9.96
CA VAL A 70 -2.98 6.93 9.32
C VAL A 70 -1.49 7.09 9.06
N ASN A 71 -0.65 6.22 9.63
CA ASN A 71 0.81 6.26 9.49
C ASN A 71 1.34 5.27 8.44
N PRO A 72 1.84 5.74 7.28
CA PRO A 72 2.44 4.90 6.24
C PRO A 72 3.60 4.05 6.70
N ILE A 73 3.46 2.73 6.51
CA ILE A 73 4.60 1.84 6.38
C ILE A 73 5.16 2.07 4.97
N ILE A 74 6.20 2.89 4.90
CA ILE A 74 6.93 3.25 3.68
C ILE A 74 8.12 2.30 3.55
N PRO A 75 8.27 1.56 2.44
CA PRO A 75 9.47 0.78 2.18
C PRO A 75 10.68 1.71 2.07
N SER A 76 11.83 1.27 2.58
CA SER A 76 13.11 1.93 2.30
C SER A 76 14.10 0.93 1.74
N ILE A 77 15.04 1.43 0.93
CA ILE A 77 16.11 0.63 0.35
C ILE A 77 17.41 1.15 0.95
N SER A 78 18.24 0.22 1.45
CA SER A 78 19.56 0.55 2.03
C SER A 78 20.70 0.07 1.15
N SER A 79 20.54 -1.05 0.44
CA SER A 79 21.55 -1.59 -0.47
C SER A 79 20.98 -2.62 -1.44
N LEU A 80 21.80 -3.05 -2.39
CA LEU A 80 21.48 -4.09 -3.36
C LEU A 80 22.70 -4.98 -3.65
N SER A 81 22.46 -6.21 -4.06
CA SER A 81 23.49 -7.19 -4.43
C SER A 81 23.04 -8.06 -5.60
N PRO A 82 23.87 -8.25 -6.65
CA PRO A 82 25.18 -7.62 -6.82
C PRO A 82 25.06 -6.12 -7.11
N SER A 83 26.05 -5.33 -6.69
CA SER A 83 26.13 -3.88 -6.98
C SER A 83 26.59 -3.58 -8.42
N THR A 84 27.05 -4.61 -9.13
CA THR A 84 27.55 -4.51 -10.50
C THR A 84 26.99 -5.68 -11.28
N ILE A 85 26.45 -5.40 -12.46
CA ILE A 85 25.95 -6.42 -13.38
C ILE A 85 26.57 -6.15 -14.74
N VAL A 86 27.10 -7.20 -15.36
CA VAL A 86 27.73 -7.10 -16.69
C VAL A 86 26.63 -6.93 -17.74
N GLU A 87 26.85 -6.06 -18.71
CA GLU A 87 25.96 -5.90 -19.86
C GLU A 87 25.69 -7.25 -20.57
N GLY A 88 24.48 -7.43 -21.07
CA GLY A 88 24.09 -8.66 -21.73
C GLY A 88 23.87 -9.85 -20.78
N SER A 89 24.08 -9.67 -19.47
CA SER A 89 23.69 -10.66 -18.47
C SER A 89 22.18 -10.91 -18.55
N THR A 90 21.81 -12.18 -18.48
CA THR A 90 20.42 -12.62 -18.46
C THR A 90 20.17 -13.51 -17.24
N SER A 91 18.92 -13.54 -16.78
CA SER A 91 18.46 -14.39 -15.68
C SER A 91 19.16 -14.22 -14.32
N GLN A 92 19.79 -13.07 -14.06
CA GLN A 92 20.47 -12.78 -12.81
C GLN A 92 19.48 -12.34 -11.72
N TRP A 93 19.62 -12.87 -10.50
CA TRP A 93 18.89 -12.36 -9.34
C TRP A 93 19.59 -11.13 -8.76
N ILE A 94 18.78 -10.11 -8.46
CA ILE A 94 19.16 -8.90 -7.76
C ILE A 94 18.44 -8.93 -6.40
N TYR A 95 19.22 -8.97 -5.33
CA TYR A 95 18.75 -8.86 -3.96
C TYR A 95 18.73 -7.40 -3.55
N ILE A 96 17.64 -6.96 -2.93
CA ILE A 96 17.43 -5.59 -2.48
C ILE A 96 17.20 -5.66 -0.98
N TYR A 97 18.03 -4.94 -0.24
CA TYR A 97 17.98 -4.86 1.21
C TYR A 97 17.40 -3.52 1.65
N GLY A 98 16.73 -3.54 2.80
CA GLY A 98 16.02 -2.35 3.25
C GLY A 98 15.20 -2.60 4.49
N SER A 99 14.08 -1.90 4.58
CA SER A 99 13.11 -2.06 5.65
C SER A 99 11.68 -1.96 5.13
N ASN A 100 10.73 -2.41 5.95
CA ASN A 100 9.30 -2.24 5.70
C ASN A 100 8.78 -2.92 4.42
N PHE A 101 9.51 -3.88 3.86
CA PHE A 101 8.99 -4.71 2.79
C PHE A 101 7.86 -5.61 3.31
N THR A 102 6.85 -5.81 2.47
CA THR A 102 5.68 -6.64 2.81
C THR A 102 5.06 -7.24 1.55
N ASN A 103 4.57 -8.48 1.69
CA ASN A 103 3.76 -9.22 0.71
C ASN A 103 2.26 -9.23 1.05
N ASN A 104 1.84 -8.51 2.10
CA ASN A 104 0.45 -8.48 2.56
C ASN A 104 -0.37 -7.33 1.92
N LYS A 105 0.20 -6.63 0.92
CA LYS A 105 -0.46 -5.53 0.19
C LYS A 105 -0.73 -5.97 -1.25
N SER A 106 -1.90 -5.64 -1.76
CA SER A 106 -2.30 -5.97 -3.14
C SER A 106 -1.32 -5.38 -4.15
N GLY A 107 -0.83 -6.21 -5.07
CA GLY A 107 0.09 -5.81 -6.14
C GLY A 107 1.58 -5.78 -5.78
N TYR A 108 2.02 -6.21 -4.57
CA TYR A 108 3.38 -5.93 -4.05
C TYR A 108 4.19 -7.12 -3.53
N PRO A 109 5.53 -6.99 -3.49
CA PRO A 109 6.34 -5.83 -3.94
C PRO A 109 6.51 -5.71 -5.46
N THR A 110 6.56 -4.50 -6.03
CA THR A 110 7.08 -4.26 -7.40
C THR A 110 8.35 -3.40 -7.35
N VAL A 111 9.27 -3.70 -8.26
CA VAL A 111 10.57 -3.05 -8.38
C VAL A 111 10.71 -2.52 -9.80
N TRP A 112 11.25 -1.32 -9.92
CA TRP A 112 11.70 -0.74 -11.18
C TRP A 112 13.19 -0.40 -11.05
N ILE A 113 13.99 -0.90 -12.00
CA ILE A 113 15.42 -0.58 -12.09
C ILE A 113 15.67 -0.02 -13.48
N ASP A 114 16.13 1.22 -13.57
CA ASP A 114 16.34 1.87 -14.86
C ASP A 114 17.29 1.06 -15.77
N GLY A 115 16.93 0.98 -17.05
CA GLY A 115 17.60 0.24 -18.12
C GLY A 115 17.94 -1.24 -17.82
N ILE A 116 17.32 -1.86 -16.81
CA ILE A 116 17.31 -3.32 -16.65
C ILE A 116 15.90 -3.81 -16.98
N LYS A 117 15.77 -4.65 -17.99
CA LYS A 117 14.55 -5.40 -18.21
C LYS A 117 14.41 -6.43 -17.11
N LEU A 118 13.40 -6.28 -16.27
CA LEU A 118 13.09 -7.23 -15.22
C LEU A 118 12.12 -8.30 -15.74
N SER A 119 12.21 -9.50 -15.15
CA SER A 119 11.33 -10.61 -15.51
C SER A 119 9.92 -10.33 -15.03
N GLY A 120 8.95 -10.41 -15.94
CA GLY A 120 7.55 -10.10 -15.63
C GLY A 120 7.27 -8.59 -15.48
N SER A 121 8.15 -7.73 -16.03
CA SER A 121 7.90 -6.30 -16.05
C SER A 121 6.64 -5.95 -16.86
N ASP A 122 5.83 -5.02 -16.35
CA ASP A 122 4.72 -4.43 -17.08
C ASP A 122 5.20 -3.38 -18.11
N SER A 123 4.26 -2.66 -18.74
CA SER A 123 4.56 -1.62 -19.74
C SER A 123 5.30 -0.40 -19.16
N THR A 124 5.36 -0.24 -17.83
CA THR A 124 6.14 0.80 -17.14
C THR A 124 7.55 0.35 -16.80
N GLY A 125 7.86 -0.93 -17.02
CA GLY A 125 9.13 -1.55 -16.65
C GLY A 125 9.17 -2.05 -15.19
N ALA A 126 8.11 -1.85 -14.41
CA ALA A 126 8.03 -2.34 -13.04
C ALA A 126 7.73 -3.84 -13.05
N ALA A 127 8.47 -4.62 -12.27
CA ALA A 127 8.31 -6.07 -12.18
C ALA A 127 7.97 -6.52 -10.76
N PRO A 128 7.21 -7.62 -10.61
CA PRO A 128 6.96 -8.20 -9.30
C PRO A 128 8.27 -8.70 -8.69
N ALA A 129 8.52 -8.30 -7.45
CA ALA A 129 9.60 -8.80 -6.64
C ALA A 129 9.14 -9.97 -5.77
N THR A 130 10.03 -10.94 -5.60
CA THR A 130 9.85 -12.03 -4.65
C THR A 130 10.17 -11.50 -3.26
N TYR A 131 9.19 -11.52 -2.37
CA TYR A 131 9.39 -11.24 -0.96
C TYR A 131 10.21 -12.34 -0.30
N VAL A 132 11.25 -11.95 0.46
CA VAL A 132 12.07 -12.88 1.26
C VAL A 132 11.85 -12.60 2.75
N SER A 133 11.95 -11.35 3.17
CA SER A 133 11.69 -10.89 4.54
C SER A 133 11.33 -9.39 4.54
N SER A 134 11.00 -8.84 5.71
CA SER A 134 10.73 -7.40 5.86
C SER A 134 11.94 -6.51 5.55
N THR A 135 13.13 -7.11 5.45
CA THR A 135 14.40 -6.44 5.14
C THR A 135 15.03 -6.90 3.84
N GLN A 136 14.41 -7.83 3.11
CA GLN A 136 14.93 -8.35 1.85
C GLN A 136 13.83 -8.71 0.84
N ILE A 137 13.98 -8.21 -0.39
CA ILE A 137 13.24 -8.68 -1.57
C ILE A 137 14.23 -9.02 -2.68
N LYS A 138 13.80 -9.76 -3.69
CA LYS A 138 14.61 -10.04 -4.87
C LYS A 138 13.82 -9.91 -6.16
N VAL A 139 14.46 -9.45 -7.21
CA VAL A 139 13.91 -9.38 -8.56
C VAL A 139 14.87 -10.00 -9.56
N LYS A 140 14.34 -10.56 -10.65
CA LYS A 140 15.15 -11.24 -11.66
C LYS A 140 15.35 -10.34 -12.88
N ALA A 141 16.58 -10.01 -13.20
CA ALA A 141 16.92 -9.36 -14.47
C ALA A 141 16.72 -10.35 -15.62
N ALA A 142 15.88 -9.99 -16.57
CA ALA A 142 15.70 -10.71 -17.83
C ALA A 142 16.77 -10.32 -18.86
N LEU A 143 17.09 -9.03 -18.94
CA LEU A 143 18.12 -8.48 -19.83
C LEU A 143 18.62 -7.13 -19.29
N VAL A 144 19.92 -6.85 -19.37
CA VAL A 144 20.51 -5.55 -19.01
C VAL A 144 20.78 -4.76 -20.29
N TYR A 145 20.16 -3.58 -20.43
CA TYR A 145 20.32 -2.70 -21.59
C TYR A 145 21.41 -1.64 -21.38
N TRP A 146 22.14 -1.32 -22.45
CA TRP A 146 23.07 -0.21 -22.50
C TRP A 146 22.34 1.10 -22.85
N ASN A 147 22.36 2.02 -21.90
CA ASN A 147 22.23 3.45 -22.12
C ASN A 147 23.32 4.07 -21.24
N SER A 148 24.06 5.02 -21.81
CA SER A 148 25.29 5.63 -21.30
C SER A 148 25.35 5.77 -19.77
N ASP A 149 26.51 5.40 -19.24
CA ASP A 149 26.89 5.25 -17.84
C ASP A 149 26.49 6.43 -16.94
N THR A 150 25.43 6.26 -16.14
CA THR A 150 25.17 7.00 -14.90
C THR A 150 24.50 6.07 -13.90
N THR A 151 24.76 6.28 -12.61
CA THR A 151 24.04 5.67 -11.48
C THR A 151 22.54 5.60 -11.78
N ARG A 152 21.94 4.41 -11.68
CA ARG A 152 20.56 4.19 -12.11
C ARG A 152 19.60 4.23 -10.93
N ASP A 153 18.56 5.04 -11.05
CA ASP A 153 17.56 5.18 -10.00
C ASP A 153 16.76 3.89 -9.81
N LEU A 154 16.62 3.48 -8.55
CA LEU A 154 15.87 2.31 -8.12
C LEU A 154 14.61 2.78 -7.39
N ALA A 155 13.45 2.30 -7.82
CA ALA A 155 12.19 2.58 -7.15
C ALA A 155 11.49 1.27 -6.74
N VAL A 156 11.05 1.21 -5.49
CA VAL A 156 10.06 0.24 -5.01
C VAL A 156 8.77 1.03 -4.80
N ARG A 157 7.69 0.61 -5.43
CA ARG A 157 6.38 1.27 -5.27
C ARG A 157 5.47 0.44 -4.36
N TYR A 158 4.21 0.86 -4.19
CA TYR A 158 3.01 0.11 -3.76
C TYR A 158 1.87 0.55 -4.73
N ASN A 159 1.06 -0.36 -5.30
CA ASN A 159 0.07 -0.15 -6.37
C ASN A 159 -1.18 0.15 -5.57
N HIS A 160 -1.88 1.14 -6.04
CA HIS A 160 -3.11 1.60 -5.46
C HIS A 160 -4.26 0.70 -5.90
#